data_AF-A0A2S2NZB2-F1
#
_entry.id   AF-A0A2S2NZB2-F1
#
_cell.length_a   1.000
_cell.length_b   1.000
_cell.length_c   1.000
_cell.angle_alpha   90.00
_cell.angle_beta   90.00
_cell.angle_gamma   90.00
#
_symmetry.space_group_name_H-M   'P 1'
#
loop_
_entity.id
_entity.type
_entity.pdbx_description
1 polymer ?
#
loop_
_entity_poly.entity_id
_entity_poly.type
_entity_poly.pdbx_seq_one_letter_code
_entity_poly.pdbx_strand_id
1 'polypeptide(L)'
;MLAINKIIQNEETVTNFLIAKNLLVNLENILCNKCDSEMKYYIKKERGKERKLLRCKRKGCQTTQSIRKNNSFWTYIDKNGRNNSGLSIGAQLELVYYWCQNIKQTTIISLTGRSHNTVCDWMNLCRDVPVRMFENRSKLGGLGIVIQVDECLLRGSRKNNKGRLRLADLPAENLNVDDDDDSENVNPLEHGARNYGKRLDGPWVFGLCDNKEGRYFVVQKRDKTTLHEIIQREVIAGSIIHSDGWSGYNGLSDHGYNHYVVNHSENFVDPISKAHTQRIESLWRPLRLKIVKNMCGTTPDLLPRYLIETWWRGINKSDTFNAFLRDMAQVF
;
A
#
# COMPACT_ATOMS: atom_id res chain seq x y z
N MET A 1 -7.15 -15.37 20.20
CA MET A 1 -6.82 -13.94 20.04
C MET A 1 -6.51 -13.36 21.41
N LEU A 2 -5.24 -13.00 21.68
CA LEU A 2 -4.95 -12.14 22.84
C LEU A 2 -5.61 -10.78 22.55
N ALA A 3 -6.52 -10.34 23.40
CA ALA A 3 -7.12 -9.02 23.28
C ALA A 3 -6.00 -7.98 23.38
N ILE A 4 -5.87 -7.09 22.40
CA ILE A 4 -4.86 -6.02 22.38
C ILE A 4 -4.84 -5.24 23.70
N ASN A 5 -6.01 -5.08 24.34
CA ASN A 5 -6.21 -4.44 25.64
C ASN A 5 -5.35 -5.06 26.76
N LYS A 6 -5.08 -6.36 26.74
CA LYS A 6 -4.18 -7.01 27.70
C LYS A 6 -2.71 -6.65 27.44
N ILE A 7 -2.35 -6.45 26.17
CA ILE A 7 -0.98 -6.10 25.77
C ILE A 7 -0.70 -4.63 26.09
N ILE A 8 -1.64 -3.74 25.78
CA ILE A 8 -1.49 -2.28 25.95
C ILE A 8 -1.86 -1.78 27.35
N GLN A 9 -2.10 -2.68 28.32
CA GLN A 9 -2.52 -2.33 29.68
C GLN A 9 -1.49 -1.44 30.39
N ASN A 10 -0.19 -1.71 30.22
CA ASN A 10 0.88 -0.88 30.76
C ASN A 10 2.13 -0.93 29.86
N GLU A 11 3.07 0.00 30.08
CA GLU A 11 4.28 0.12 29.25
C GLU A 11 5.21 -1.09 29.37
N GLU A 12 5.18 -1.82 30.49
CA GLU A 12 6.00 -3.02 30.69
C GLU A 12 5.50 -4.18 29.82
N THR A 13 4.19 -4.46 29.82
CA THR A 13 3.59 -5.51 28.99
C THR A 13 3.81 -5.24 27.50
N VAL A 14 3.68 -3.98 27.06
CA VAL A 14 3.96 -3.59 25.67
C VAL A 14 5.43 -3.80 25.33
N THR A 15 6.34 -3.35 26.20
CA THR A 15 7.78 -3.48 25.96
C THR A 15 8.18 -4.95 25.86
N ASN A 16 7.73 -5.79 26.79
CA ASN A 16 8.04 -7.22 26.80
C ASN A 16 7.47 -7.93 25.56
N PHE A 17 6.24 -7.57 25.16
CA PHE A 17 5.61 -8.09 23.94
C PHE A 17 6.43 -7.73 22.69
N LEU A 18 6.86 -6.47 22.55
CA LEU A 18 7.61 -6.02 21.38
C LEU A 18 9.03 -6.59 21.34
N ILE A 19 9.69 -6.76 22.48
CA ILE A 19 10.99 -7.46 22.57
C ILE A 19 10.84 -8.91 22.11
N ALA A 20 9.81 -9.62 22.58
CA ALA A 20 9.54 -11.00 22.18
C ALA A 20 9.22 -11.15 20.67
N LYS A 21 8.86 -10.05 19.99
CA LYS A 21 8.63 -9.99 18.55
C LYS A 21 9.83 -9.46 17.76
N ASN A 22 10.98 -9.23 18.41
CA ASN A 22 12.17 -8.61 17.81
C ASN A 22 11.93 -7.19 17.26
N LEU A 23 10.94 -6.47 17.80
CA LEU A 23 10.58 -5.11 17.38
C LEU A 23 11.18 -4.02 18.28
N LEU A 24 11.75 -4.43 19.40
CA LEU A 24 12.55 -3.58 20.28
C LEU A 24 13.83 -4.31 20.68
N VAL A 25 14.80 -3.53 21.15
CA VAL A 25 16.09 -4.05 21.56
C VAL A 25 15.95 -5.01 22.75
N ASN A 26 16.45 -6.24 22.59
CA ASN A 26 16.76 -7.15 23.69
C ASN A 26 18.11 -6.75 24.33
N LEU A 27 18.15 -6.67 25.66
CA LEU A 27 19.37 -6.34 26.44
C LEU A 27 20.52 -7.31 26.17
N GLU A 28 20.24 -8.57 25.88
CA GLU A 28 21.25 -9.61 25.66
C GLU A 28 22.09 -9.35 24.40
N ASN A 29 21.55 -8.58 23.44
CA ASN A 29 22.15 -8.36 22.13
C ASN A 29 22.51 -6.89 21.86
N ILE A 30 22.66 -6.06 22.91
CA ILE A 30 23.04 -4.64 22.73
C ILE A 30 24.23 -4.20 23.57
N LEU A 31 25.19 -3.58 22.88
CA LEU A 31 26.38 -2.97 23.47
C LEU A 31 26.32 -1.44 23.40
N CYS A 32 27.07 -0.81 24.29
CA CYS A 32 27.24 0.63 24.30
C CYS A 32 27.96 1.10 23.03
N ASN A 33 27.33 1.97 22.23
CA ASN A 33 27.91 2.55 21.02
C ASN A 33 29.17 3.42 21.21
N LYS A 34 29.60 3.65 22.45
CA LYS A 34 30.81 4.43 22.77
C LYS A 34 31.96 3.57 23.30
N CYS A 35 31.67 2.45 23.97
CA CYS A 35 32.69 1.70 24.70
C CYS A 35 32.46 0.19 24.72
N ASP A 36 31.52 -0.29 23.90
CA ASP A 36 31.16 -1.70 23.68
C ASP A 36 30.83 -2.50 24.95
N SER A 37 30.59 -1.81 26.06
CA SER A 37 30.22 -2.43 27.33
C SER A 37 28.71 -2.73 27.36
N GLU A 38 28.34 -3.71 28.18
CA GLU A 38 26.95 -4.07 28.41
C GLU A 38 26.07 -2.88 28.86
N MET A 39 24.80 -2.96 28.50
CA MET A 39 23.79 -1.97 28.87
C MET A 39 22.79 -2.53 29.89
N LYS A 40 22.07 -1.63 30.57
CA LYS A 40 20.94 -1.96 31.44
C LYS A 40 19.77 -1.02 31.18
N TYR A 41 18.55 -1.45 31.52
CA TYR A 41 17.41 -0.52 31.52
C TYR A 41 17.62 0.60 32.55
N TYR A 42 17.19 1.80 32.17
CA TYR A 42 17.26 3.00 32.98
C TYR A 42 16.01 3.83 32.73
N ILE A 43 15.31 4.21 33.80
CA ILE A 43 14.16 5.10 33.73
C ILE A 43 14.67 6.51 34.00
N LYS A 44 14.48 7.40 33.02
CA LYS A 44 14.74 8.83 33.19
C LYS A 44 13.41 9.53 33.47
N LYS A 45 13.34 10.28 34.57
CA LYS A 45 12.18 11.13 34.89
C LYS A 45 12.44 12.53 34.38
N GLU A 46 11.61 13.04 33.47
CA GLU A 46 11.69 14.40 32.93
C GLU A 46 10.32 15.05 32.92
N ARG A 47 10.17 16.22 33.55
CA ARG A 47 8.92 17.03 33.55
C ARG A 47 7.66 16.19 33.87
N GLY A 48 7.76 15.30 34.87
CA GLY A 48 6.67 14.42 35.29
C GLY A 48 6.39 13.21 34.38
N LYS A 49 7.17 13.01 33.30
CA LYS A 49 7.09 11.84 32.42
C LYS A 49 8.25 10.89 32.68
N GLU A 50 7.96 9.59 32.69
CA GLU A 50 8.97 8.54 32.78
C GLU A 50 9.32 8.02 31.39
N ARG A 51 10.62 7.96 31.07
CA ARG A 51 11.11 7.44 29.80
C ARG A 51 12.07 6.28 30.04
N LYS A 52 11.76 5.13 29.45
CA LYS A 52 12.62 3.94 29.48
C LYS A 52 13.72 4.07 28.41
N LEU A 53 14.96 3.94 28.86
CA LEU A 53 16.19 4.05 28.06
C LEU A 53 17.13 2.89 28.39
N LEU A 54 18.18 2.75 27.61
CA LEU A 54 19.33 1.89 27.89
C LEU A 54 20.47 2.76 28.40
N ARG A 55 21.12 2.36 29.51
CA ARG A 55 22.29 3.06 30.07
C ARG A 55 23.48 2.12 30.13
N CYS A 56 24.64 2.60 29.70
CA CYS A 56 25.89 1.84 29.77
C CYS A 56 26.24 1.49 31.23
N LYS A 57 26.65 0.24 31.49
CA LYS A 57 27.09 -0.22 32.82
C LYS A 57 28.50 0.28 33.18
N ARG A 58 29.36 0.57 32.19
CA ARG A 58 30.75 1.03 32.41
C ARG A 58 30.78 2.36 33.17
N LYS A 59 31.49 2.36 34.30
CA LYS A 59 31.75 3.56 35.11
C LYS A 59 32.41 4.63 34.24
N GLY A 60 31.90 5.86 34.30
CA GLY A 60 32.42 7.01 33.54
C GLY A 60 31.88 7.17 32.11
N CYS A 61 31.33 6.15 31.47
CA CYS A 61 30.83 6.27 30.08
C CYS A 61 29.58 7.15 29.97
N GLN A 62 28.66 7.05 30.95
CA GLN A 62 27.37 7.78 31.05
C GLN A 62 26.44 7.75 29.81
N THR A 63 26.83 7.06 28.74
CA THR A 63 26.08 6.99 27.50
C THR A 63 24.71 6.31 27.69
N THR A 64 23.69 6.91 27.07
CA THR A 64 22.35 6.36 26.98
C THR A 64 21.97 6.08 25.53
N GLN A 65 21.12 5.08 25.31
CA GLN A 65 20.61 4.71 24.00
C GLN A 65 19.08 4.49 24.07
N SER A 66 18.38 4.71 22.96
CA SER A 66 16.94 4.46 22.86
C SER A 66 16.66 2.96 22.83
N ILE A 67 15.58 2.52 23.49
CA ILE A 67 15.07 1.14 23.36
C ILE A 67 14.58 0.82 21.93
N ARG A 68 14.35 1.87 21.12
CA ARG A 68 13.85 1.80 19.74
C ARG A 68 14.97 1.80 18.69
N LYS A 69 16.25 1.76 19.09
CA LYS A 69 17.39 2.01 18.20
C LYS A 69 17.43 1.10 16.97
N ASN A 70 17.06 -0.17 17.12
CA ASN A 70 17.17 -1.17 16.06
C ASN A 70 15.93 -1.25 15.17
N ASN A 71 14.89 -0.47 15.43
CA ASN A 71 13.69 -0.47 14.61
C ASN A 71 13.16 0.96 14.49
N SER A 72 13.41 1.56 13.33
CA SER A 72 13.12 2.98 13.10
C SER A 72 11.61 3.28 13.00
N PHE A 73 10.76 2.28 12.80
CA PHE A 73 9.30 2.42 12.75
C PHE A 73 8.76 3.08 14.02
N TRP A 74 9.19 2.62 15.19
CA TRP A 74 8.73 3.15 16.49
C TRP A 74 9.28 4.53 16.81
N THR A 75 10.28 5.00 16.06
CA THR A 75 10.87 6.31 16.32
C THR A 75 9.99 7.43 15.76
N TYR A 76 9.14 7.19 14.74
CA TYR A 76 8.35 8.19 14.00
C TYR A 76 9.13 9.48 13.71
N ILE A 77 9.50 9.66 12.46
CA ILE A 77 10.17 10.88 12.00
C ILE A 77 9.24 11.50 10.97
N ASP A 78 8.82 12.74 11.21
CA ASP A 78 8.01 13.49 10.25
C ASP A 78 8.82 13.85 9.00
N LYS A 79 8.15 14.42 7.99
CA LYS A 79 8.79 14.83 6.72
C LYS A 79 9.95 15.81 6.90
N ASN A 80 10.01 16.51 8.04
CA ASN A 80 11.05 17.49 8.36
C ASN A 80 12.16 16.91 9.25
N GLY A 81 12.20 15.58 9.43
CA GLY A 81 13.23 14.93 10.24
C GLY A 81 12.97 15.04 11.75
N ARG A 82 11.80 15.50 12.20
CA ARG A 82 11.51 15.72 13.62
C ARG A 82 10.66 14.59 14.19
N ASN A 83 10.98 14.17 15.42
CA ASN A 83 10.17 13.21 16.18
C ASN A 83 9.16 13.96 17.06
N ASN A 84 8.00 14.25 16.48
CA ASN A 84 6.93 15.02 17.15
C ASN A 84 5.72 14.18 17.55
N SER A 85 5.76 12.84 17.45
CA SER A 85 4.54 12.04 17.66
C SER A 85 3.94 12.21 19.06
N GLY A 86 4.75 12.43 20.09
CA GLY A 86 4.31 12.54 21.48
C GLY A 86 3.63 11.29 22.05
N LEU A 87 3.46 10.23 21.23
CA LEU A 87 2.75 9.00 21.57
C LEU A 87 3.65 8.04 22.36
N SER A 88 3.06 7.43 23.39
CA SER A 88 3.67 6.29 24.08
C SER A 88 3.74 5.08 23.15
N ILE A 89 4.60 4.11 23.44
CA ILE A 89 4.74 2.95 22.55
C ILE A 89 3.48 2.07 22.55
N GLY A 90 2.75 2.02 23.68
CA GLY A 90 1.43 1.39 23.74
C GLY A 90 0.42 2.07 22.81
N ALA A 91 0.38 3.40 22.80
CA ALA A 91 -0.47 4.18 21.89
C ALA A 91 -0.12 3.95 20.42
N GLN A 92 1.17 3.82 20.11
CA GLN A 92 1.65 3.50 18.76
C GLN A 92 1.20 2.09 18.34
N LEU A 93 1.38 1.10 19.21
CA LEU A 93 0.97 -0.29 18.96
C LEU A 93 -0.55 -0.43 18.80
N GLU A 94 -1.33 0.35 19.54
CA GLU A 94 -2.79 0.42 19.39
C GLU A 94 -3.20 0.90 17.99
N LEU A 95 -2.57 1.96 17.47
CA LEU A 95 -2.83 2.45 16.11
C LEU A 95 -2.45 1.41 15.04
N VAL A 96 -1.31 0.74 15.21
CA VAL A 96 -0.89 -0.38 14.35
C VAL A 96 -1.94 -1.50 14.36
N TYR A 97 -2.45 -1.85 15.54
CA TYR A 97 -3.49 -2.87 15.66
C TYR A 97 -4.75 -2.47 14.88
N TYR A 98 -5.26 -1.24 15.05
CA TYR A 98 -6.44 -0.79 14.31
C TYR A 98 -6.24 -0.74 12.79
N TRP A 99 -5.03 -0.38 12.32
CA TRP A 99 -4.69 -0.46 10.90
C TRP A 99 -4.72 -1.90 10.39
N CYS A 100 -4.20 -2.86 11.18
CA CYS A 100 -4.24 -4.28 10.83
C CYS A 100 -5.67 -4.82 10.78
N GLN A 101 -6.54 -4.37 11.68
CA GLN A 101 -7.97 -4.70 11.69
C GLN A 101 -8.77 -3.97 10.60
N ASN A 102 -8.13 -3.11 9.79
CA ASN A 102 -8.76 -2.35 8.71
C ASN A 102 -9.93 -1.47 9.19
N ILE A 103 -9.78 -0.87 10.38
CA ILE A 103 -10.78 0.04 10.96
C ILE A 103 -10.76 1.39 10.23
N LYS A 104 -11.93 1.98 10.03
CA LYS A 104 -12.06 3.31 9.40
C LYS A 104 -11.37 4.38 10.25
N GLN A 105 -10.68 5.31 9.60
CA GLN A 105 -9.94 6.38 10.30
C GLN A 105 -10.84 7.23 11.20
N THR A 106 -12.07 7.53 10.77
CA THR A 106 -13.06 8.26 11.58
C THR A 106 -13.39 7.52 12.88
N THR A 107 -13.50 6.20 12.83
CA THR A 107 -13.69 5.35 14.01
C THR A 107 -12.45 5.34 14.90
N ILE A 108 -11.24 5.26 14.34
CA ILE A 108 -9.99 5.33 15.11
C ILE A 108 -9.89 6.66 15.86
N ILE A 109 -10.21 7.77 15.20
CA ILE A 109 -10.23 9.11 15.81
C ILE A 109 -11.19 9.10 17.01
N SER A 110 -12.41 8.61 16.83
CA SER A 110 -13.41 8.54 17.90
C SER A 110 -13.00 7.63 19.06
N LEU A 111 -12.36 6.49 18.79
CA LEU A 111 -11.94 5.54 19.82
C LEU A 111 -10.74 6.04 20.64
N THR A 112 -9.84 6.79 20.00
CA THR A 112 -8.54 7.16 20.58
C THR A 112 -8.46 8.60 21.06
N GLY A 113 -9.39 9.47 20.63
CA GLY A 113 -9.35 10.91 20.87
C GLY A 113 -8.17 11.63 20.18
N ARG A 114 -7.46 10.96 19.27
CA ARG A 114 -6.29 11.51 18.59
C ARG A 114 -6.71 12.40 17.41
N SER A 115 -5.89 13.40 17.11
CA SER A 115 -6.15 14.30 15.98
C SER A 115 -6.21 13.54 14.65
N HIS A 116 -6.99 14.06 13.71
CA HIS A 116 -7.08 13.52 12.35
C HIS A 116 -5.69 13.36 11.71
N ASN A 117 -4.82 14.37 11.83
CA ASN A 117 -3.48 14.35 11.24
C ASN A 117 -2.63 13.23 11.85
N THR A 118 -2.66 13.07 13.18
CA THR A 118 -1.94 11.98 13.86
C THR A 118 -2.40 10.61 13.35
N VAL A 119 -3.71 10.38 13.23
CA VAL A 119 -4.22 9.10 12.72
C VAL A 119 -3.79 8.89 11.27
N CYS A 120 -3.94 9.89 10.41
CA CYS A 120 -3.54 9.83 9.00
C CYS A 120 -2.05 9.48 8.84
N ASP A 121 -1.17 10.17 9.57
CA ASP A 121 0.28 9.93 9.55
C ASP A 121 0.62 8.50 9.96
N TRP A 122 -0.02 7.96 11.00
CA TRP A 122 0.20 6.58 11.43
C TRP A 122 -0.35 5.56 10.43
N MET A 123 -1.50 5.82 9.79
CA MET A 123 -2.00 4.94 8.74
C MET A 123 -1.07 4.95 7.51
N ASN A 124 -0.44 6.09 7.22
CA ASN A 124 0.58 6.22 6.17
C ASN A 124 1.85 5.46 6.53
N LEU A 125 2.36 5.64 7.74
CA LEU A 125 3.54 4.91 8.26
C LEU A 125 3.32 3.40 8.24
N CYS A 126 2.14 2.93 8.68
CA CYS A 126 1.85 1.49 8.64
C CYS A 126 1.92 0.94 7.21
N ARG A 127 1.55 1.74 6.20
CA ARG A 127 1.65 1.37 4.79
C ARG A 127 3.08 1.25 4.27
N ASP A 128 4.09 1.81 4.94
CA ASP A 128 5.49 1.66 4.55
C ASP A 128 5.97 0.21 4.66
N VAL A 129 5.44 -0.57 5.62
CA VAL A 129 5.79 -1.99 5.78
C VAL A 129 5.39 -2.80 4.54
N PRO A 130 4.11 -2.80 4.09
CA PRO A 130 3.73 -3.40 2.81
C PRO A 130 4.54 -2.91 1.60
N VAL A 131 4.88 -1.62 1.54
CA VAL A 131 5.66 -1.05 0.43
C VAL A 131 7.05 -1.68 0.37
N ARG A 132 7.78 -1.74 1.49
CA ARG A 132 9.10 -2.38 1.55
C ARG A 132 9.05 -3.88 1.29
N MET A 133 8.01 -4.56 1.79
CA MET A 133 7.79 -5.97 1.49
C MET A 133 7.54 -6.20 0.00
N PHE A 134 6.79 -5.30 -0.64
CA PHE A 134 6.56 -5.36 -2.07
C PHE A 134 7.88 -5.13 -2.82
N GLU A 135 8.66 -4.11 -2.50
CA GLU A 135 9.96 -3.83 -3.14
C GLU A 135 10.93 -5.03 -3.12
N ASN A 136 10.93 -5.80 -2.03
CA ASN A 136 11.78 -6.99 -1.85
C ASN A 136 11.16 -8.30 -2.35
N ARG A 137 10.01 -8.26 -3.02
CA ARG A 137 9.30 -9.46 -3.52
C ARG A 137 10.05 -10.13 -4.69
N SER A 138 9.86 -11.44 -4.83
CA SER A 138 10.31 -12.17 -6.02
C SER A 138 9.36 -11.98 -7.21
N LYS A 139 9.78 -12.37 -8.42
CA LYS A 139 8.89 -12.45 -9.58
C LYS A 139 7.81 -13.52 -9.38
N LEU A 140 6.66 -13.33 -10.01
CA LEU A 140 5.58 -14.29 -10.13
C LEU A 140 5.87 -15.36 -11.18
N GLY A 141 5.21 -16.50 -11.06
CA GLY A 141 5.25 -17.54 -12.07
C GLY A 141 6.38 -18.55 -11.86
N GLY A 142 6.80 -19.18 -12.94
CA GLY A 142 7.66 -20.35 -12.98
C GLY A 142 7.04 -21.45 -13.83
N LEU A 143 7.78 -22.55 -13.99
CA LEU A 143 7.36 -23.66 -14.83
C LEU A 143 6.00 -24.23 -14.38
N GLY A 144 5.03 -24.28 -15.29
CA GLY A 144 3.69 -24.79 -15.02
C GLY A 144 2.79 -23.87 -14.18
N ILE A 145 3.25 -22.67 -13.82
CA ILE A 145 2.43 -21.69 -13.09
C ILE A 145 1.73 -20.77 -14.10
N VAL A 146 0.41 -20.69 -13.95
CA VAL A 146 -0.45 -19.80 -14.74
C VAL A 146 -0.54 -18.43 -14.07
N ILE A 147 -0.22 -17.40 -14.85
CA ILE A 147 -0.40 -16.01 -14.50
C ILE A 147 -1.53 -15.43 -15.34
N GLN A 148 -2.55 -14.89 -14.70
CA GLN A 148 -3.62 -14.14 -15.37
C GLN A 148 -3.29 -12.66 -15.34
N VAL A 149 -3.45 -12.00 -16.48
CA VAL A 149 -3.21 -10.55 -16.63
C VAL A 149 -4.46 -9.87 -17.19
N ASP A 150 -4.71 -8.65 -16.74
CA ASP A 150 -5.84 -7.84 -17.18
C ASP A 150 -5.62 -6.35 -16.83
N GLU A 151 -6.33 -5.45 -17.51
CA GLU A 151 -6.33 -4.01 -17.23
C GLU A 151 -7.69 -3.54 -16.73
N CYS A 152 -7.65 -2.73 -15.68
CA CYS A 152 -8.84 -2.11 -15.12
C CYS A 152 -8.68 -0.59 -15.08
N LEU A 153 -9.64 0.12 -15.68
CA LEU A 153 -9.82 1.54 -15.42
C LEU A 153 -10.43 1.74 -14.01
N LEU A 154 -9.69 2.37 -13.09
CA LEU A 154 -10.13 2.63 -11.72
C LEU A 154 -10.87 3.97 -11.60
N ARG A 155 -12.06 4.07 -12.21
CA ARG A 155 -13.05 5.13 -11.95
C ARG A 155 -14.47 4.54 -11.86
N GLY A 156 -15.42 5.34 -11.37
CA GLY A 156 -16.84 4.97 -11.29
C GLY A 156 -17.38 4.49 -12.64
N SER A 157 -18.18 3.42 -12.63
CA SER A 157 -18.84 2.90 -13.83
C SER A 157 -19.91 3.88 -14.32
N ARG A 158 -19.83 4.28 -15.60
CA ARG A 158 -20.96 4.95 -16.29
C ARG A 158 -21.86 3.89 -16.93
N LYS A 159 -23.12 4.25 -17.20
CA LYS A 159 -24.03 3.41 -18.01
C LYS A 159 -23.30 3.00 -19.30
N ASN A 160 -23.24 1.70 -19.55
CA ASN A 160 -22.71 1.07 -20.77
C ASN A 160 -21.20 1.21 -21.04
N ASN A 161 -20.37 1.59 -20.05
CA ASN A 161 -18.92 1.79 -20.23
C ASN A 161 -18.56 2.73 -21.42
N LYS A 162 -19.52 3.57 -21.85
CA LYS A 162 -19.41 4.51 -22.97
C LYS A 162 -19.74 5.90 -22.46
N GLY A 163 -18.92 6.89 -22.81
CA GLY A 163 -19.17 8.28 -22.47
C GLY A 163 -17.90 9.12 -22.42
N ARG A 164 -18.08 10.42 -22.62
CA ARG A 164 -17.07 11.46 -22.47
C ARG A 164 -17.42 12.28 -21.22
N LEU A 165 -16.43 12.85 -20.51
CA LEU A 165 -16.72 13.80 -19.41
C LEU A 165 -17.37 15.04 -20.01
N ARG A 166 -18.60 15.36 -19.58
CA ARG A 166 -19.23 16.66 -19.91
C ARG A 166 -18.62 17.73 -19.00
N LEU A 167 -18.57 18.99 -19.44
CA LEU A 167 -18.04 20.09 -18.60
C LEU A 167 -18.71 20.15 -17.21
N ALA A 168 -20.01 19.83 -17.13
CA ALA A 168 -20.76 19.78 -15.88
C ALA A 168 -20.36 18.66 -14.91
N ASP A 169 -19.53 17.70 -15.34
CA ASP A 169 -19.05 16.59 -14.51
C ASP A 169 -17.66 16.86 -13.90
N LEU A 170 -17.02 17.99 -14.23
CA LEU A 170 -15.71 18.38 -13.68
C LEU A 170 -15.89 19.12 -12.34
N PRO A 171 -15.04 18.87 -11.32
CA PRO A 171 -14.96 19.74 -10.16
C PRO A 171 -14.59 21.16 -10.61
N ALA A 172 -15.20 22.19 -10.01
CA ALA A 172 -15.00 23.60 -10.39
C ALA A 172 -13.52 24.02 -10.47
N GLU A 173 -12.67 23.36 -9.67
CA GLU A 173 -11.22 23.53 -9.55
C GLU A 173 -10.42 23.12 -10.80
N ASN A 174 -11.01 22.34 -11.73
CA ASN A 174 -10.37 21.92 -12.99
C ASN A 174 -10.96 22.64 -14.22
N LEU A 175 -11.77 23.67 -13.99
CA LEU A 175 -12.06 24.66 -15.01
C LEU A 175 -10.86 25.61 -14.98
N ASN A 176 -9.89 25.43 -15.88
CA ASN A 176 -8.85 26.43 -16.09
C ASN A 176 -9.55 27.72 -16.49
N VAL A 177 -9.71 28.62 -15.52
CA VAL A 177 -9.85 30.06 -15.76
C VAL A 177 -8.43 30.59 -15.56
N ASP A 178 -7.53 30.21 -16.47
CA ASP A 178 -6.25 30.89 -16.52
C ASP A 178 -6.52 32.26 -17.14
N ASP A 179 -6.50 33.26 -16.26
CA ASP A 179 -6.41 34.67 -16.57
C ASP A 179 -5.16 34.91 -17.45
N ASP A 180 -5.36 35.03 -18.77
CA ASP A 180 -4.43 35.73 -19.65
C ASP A 180 -5.22 36.60 -20.64
N ASP A 181 -4.73 37.82 -20.73
CA ASP A 181 -5.20 39.01 -21.44
C ASP A 181 -5.64 38.72 -22.90
N ASP A 182 -6.68 39.41 -23.38
CA ASP A 182 -7.12 39.49 -24.79
C ASP A 182 -7.84 38.31 -25.48
N SER A 183 -8.69 37.54 -24.78
CA SER A 183 -9.76 36.83 -25.50
C SER A 183 -11.11 36.96 -24.80
N GLU A 184 -12.11 37.37 -25.58
CA GLU A 184 -13.48 37.56 -25.15
C GLU A 184 -13.96 36.39 -24.28
N ASN A 185 -14.70 36.71 -23.23
CA ASN A 185 -15.31 35.76 -22.32
C ASN A 185 -16.41 34.98 -23.06
N VAL A 186 -16.00 34.04 -23.93
CA VAL A 186 -16.92 33.27 -24.76
C VAL A 186 -17.52 32.18 -23.88
N ASN A 187 -18.79 32.35 -23.52
CA ASN A 187 -19.59 31.30 -22.93
C ASN A 187 -19.51 30.06 -23.85
N PRO A 188 -18.95 28.91 -23.39
CA PRO A 188 -18.71 27.73 -24.25
C PRO A 188 -19.96 27.11 -24.88
N LEU A 189 -21.14 27.60 -24.51
CA LEU A 189 -22.45 27.19 -25.00
C LEU A 189 -22.96 28.01 -26.20
N GLU A 190 -22.35 29.15 -26.55
CA GLU A 190 -22.93 30.07 -27.55
C GLU A 190 -22.61 29.74 -29.02
N HIS A 191 -21.56 28.96 -29.30
CA HIS A 191 -21.14 28.71 -30.69
C HIS A 191 -21.03 27.23 -31.04
N GLY A 192 -22.13 26.49 -31.03
CA GLY A 192 -22.26 25.22 -31.75
C GLY A 192 -21.15 24.17 -31.52
N ALA A 193 -20.39 24.31 -30.44
CA ALA A 193 -19.22 23.51 -30.17
C ALA A 193 -19.73 22.14 -29.76
N ARG A 194 -19.57 21.18 -30.67
CA ARG A 194 -20.00 19.79 -30.46
C ARG A 194 -19.49 19.32 -29.10
N ASN A 195 -20.39 18.79 -28.29
CA ASN A 195 -20.19 18.21 -26.94
C ASN A 195 -19.31 16.95 -26.99
N TYR A 196 -18.13 17.07 -27.58
CA TYR A 196 -17.06 16.10 -27.59
C TYR A 196 -16.34 16.19 -26.26
N GLY A 197 -17.01 15.83 -25.17
CA GLY A 197 -16.41 15.83 -23.84
C GLY A 197 -15.02 15.16 -23.78
N LYS A 198 -14.25 15.44 -22.74
CA LYS A 198 -12.89 14.91 -22.61
C LYS A 198 -12.92 13.37 -22.59
N ARG A 199 -12.02 12.73 -23.36
CA ARG A 199 -11.75 11.29 -23.23
C ARG A 199 -11.28 11.03 -21.79
N LEU A 200 -11.69 9.90 -21.23
CA LEU A 200 -11.36 9.56 -19.85
C LEU A 200 -9.86 9.26 -19.73
N ASP A 201 -9.11 10.22 -19.19
CA ASP A 201 -7.70 10.03 -18.83
C ASP A 201 -7.60 9.49 -17.40
N GLY A 202 -7.32 8.20 -17.30
CA GLY A 202 -6.73 7.53 -16.14
C GLY A 202 -7.48 7.59 -14.79
N PRO A 203 -6.91 6.93 -13.75
CA PRO A 203 -5.74 6.06 -13.84
C PRO A 203 -6.12 4.65 -14.33
N TRP A 204 -5.37 4.14 -15.30
CA TRP A 204 -5.40 2.72 -15.65
C TRP A 204 -4.56 1.94 -14.65
N VAL A 205 -5.01 0.74 -14.31
CA VAL A 205 -4.27 -0.19 -13.47
C VAL A 205 -4.14 -1.51 -14.20
N PHE A 206 -2.91 -2.00 -14.31
CA PHE A 206 -2.60 -3.31 -14.83
C PHE A 206 -2.44 -4.31 -13.69
N GLY A 207 -3.09 -5.46 -13.78
CA GLY A 207 -3.12 -6.48 -12.76
C GLY A 207 -2.49 -7.77 -13.23
N LEU A 208 -1.78 -8.44 -12.32
CA LEU A 208 -1.23 -9.78 -12.52
C LEU A 208 -1.60 -10.64 -11.32
N CYS A 209 -2.07 -11.87 -11.52
CA CYS A 209 -2.31 -12.78 -10.42
C CYS A 209 -1.98 -14.24 -10.75
N ASP A 210 -1.52 -14.97 -9.74
CA ASP A 210 -1.49 -16.43 -9.71
C ASP A 210 -2.52 -16.91 -8.67
N ASN A 211 -2.51 -18.20 -8.35
CA ASN A 211 -3.42 -18.77 -7.34
C ASN A 211 -3.19 -18.25 -5.90
N LYS A 212 -2.03 -17.66 -5.61
CA LYS A 212 -1.62 -17.23 -4.27
C LYS A 212 -1.86 -15.73 -4.04
N GLU A 213 -1.51 -14.89 -5.00
CA GLU A 213 -1.50 -13.44 -4.84
C GLU A 213 -1.94 -12.67 -6.09
N GLY A 214 -2.27 -11.39 -5.93
CA GLY A 214 -2.63 -10.47 -7.00
C GLY A 214 -1.92 -9.12 -6.82
N ARG A 215 -1.18 -8.71 -7.84
CA ARG A 215 -0.38 -7.48 -7.88
C ARG A 215 -1.02 -6.48 -8.84
N TYR A 216 -0.87 -5.19 -8.55
CA TYR A 216 -1.49 -4.12 -9.33
C TYR A 216 -0.53 -2.97 -9.54
N PHE A 217 -0.49 -2.42 -10.76
CA PHE A 217 0.44 -1.40 -11.18
C PHE A 217 -0.31 -0.26 -11.86
N VAL A 218 -0.09 0.97 -11.44
CA VAL A 218 -0.63 2.14 -12.14
C VAL A 218 0.08 2.25 -13.48
N VAL A 219 -0.69 2.38 -14.56
CA VAL A 219 -0.17 2.59 -15.92
C VAL A 219 -0.73 3.90 -16.47
N GLN A 220 0.16 4.80 -16.88
CA GLN A 220 -0.25 6.08 -17.48
C GLN A 220 -0.73 5.87 -18.91
N LYS A 221 0.00 5.04 -19.67
CA LYS A 221 -0.38 4.59 -21.01
C LYS A 221 -0.64 3.10 -20.98
N ARG A 222 -1.83 2.72 -21.44
CA ARG A 222 -2.21 1.32 -21.66
C ARG A 222 -1.82 0.93 -23.09
N ASP A 223 -0.53 0.69 -23.29
CA ASP A 223 0.03 0.23 -24.56
C ASP A 223 0.86 -1.04 -24.40
N LYS A 224 1.11 -1.72 -25.52
CA LYS A 224 1.86 -2.97 -25.58
C LYS A 224 3.20 -2.86 -24.85
N THR A 225 3.98 -1.82 -25.16
CA THR A 225 5.32 -1.60 -24.58
C THR A 225 5.26 -1.56 -23.07
N THR A 226 4.39 -0.71 -22.51
CA THR A 226 4.26 -0.53 -21.05
C THR A 226 3.88 -1.84 -20.35
N LEU A 227 2.93 -2.60 -20.90
CA LEU A 227 2.50 -3.86 -20.28
C LEU A 227 3.54 -4.96 -20.40
N HIS A 228 4.21 -5.08 -21.54
CA HIS A 228 5.26 -6.07 -21.77
C HIS A 228 6.47 -5.81 -20.88
N GLU A 229 6.83 -4.56 -20.64
CA GLU A 229 7.86 -4.18 -19.67
C GLU A 229 7.50 -4.60 -18.24
N ILE A 230 6.24 -4.36 -17.82
CA ILE A 230 5.79 -4.79 -16.50
C ILE A 230 5.80 -6.32 -16.39
N ILE A 231 5.30 -7.04 -17.40
CA ILE A 231 5.31 -8.51 -17.40
C ILE A 231 6.76 -9.03 -17.30
N GLN A 232 7.70 -8.52 -18.09
CA GLN A 232 9.10 -8.93 -18.04
C GLN A 232 9.78 -8.64 -16.70
N ARG A 233 9.42 -7.52 -16.06
CA ARG A 233 9.91 -7.20 -14.71
C ARG A 233 9.31 -8.11 -13.64
N GLU A 234 8.03 -8.43 -13.75
CA GLU A 234 7.26 -9.05 -12.66
C GLU A 234 7.09 -10.56 -12.78
N VAL A 235 7.26 -11.14 -13.98
CA VAL A 235 6.98 -12.55 -14.27
C VAL A 235 8.25 -13.27 -14.71
N ILE A 236 8.42 -14.51 -14.24
CA ILE A 236 9.55 -15.38 -14.63
C ILE A 236 9.33 -15.84 -16.09
N ALA A 237 10.36 -15.73 -16.94
CA ALA A 237 10.30 -16.25 -18.32
C ALA A 237 10.01 -17.76 -18.32
N GLY A 238 9.29 -18.25 -19.32
CA GLY A 238 8.79 -19.62 -19.41
C GLY A 238 7.46 -19.86 -18.67
N SER A 239 6.94 -18.86 -17.95
CA SER A 239 5.61 -18.94 -17.32
C SER A 239 4.49 -19.00 -18.34
N ILE A 240 3.34 -19.52 -17.92
CA ILE A 240 2.10 -19.49 -18.71
C ILE A 240 1.37 -18.18 -18.42
N ILE A 241 0.99 -17.44 -19.46
CA ILE A 241 0.22 -16.21 -19.33
C ILE A 241 -1.16 -16.40 -19.96
N HIS A 242 -2.22 -16.09 -19.21
CA HIS A 242 -3.58 -15.96 -19.74
C HIS A 242 -3.97 -14.48 -19.77
N SER A 243 -4.45 -14.00 -20.91
CA SER A 243 -5.03 -12.65 -21.05
C SER A 243 -6.34 -12.70 -21.81
N ASP A 244 -7.05 -11.58 -21.85
CA ASP A 244 -8.11 -11.37 -22.83
C ASP A 244 -7.55 -11.24 -24.27
N GLY A 245 -8.45 -11.06 -25.23
CA GLY A 245 -8.12 -10.89 -26.65
C GLY A 245 -7.61 -9.49 -27.05
N TRP A 246 -7.19 -8.64 -26.12
CA TRP A 246 -6.70 -7.31 -26.47
C TRP A 246 -5.33 -7.38 -27.20
N SER A 247 -5.23 -6.70 -28.34
CA SER A 247 -4.06 -6.78 -29.22
C SER A 247 -2.74 -6.29 -28.59
N GLY A 248 -2.81 -5.55 -27.49
CA GLY A 248 -1.62 -5.15 -26.74
C GLY A 248 -0.87 -6.32 -26.11
N TYR A 249 -1.51 -7.47 -25.93
CA TYR A 249 -0.86 -8.69 -25.43
C TYR A 249 -0.15 -9.50 -26.52
N ASN A 250 -0.35 -9.18 -27.80
CA ASN A 250 0.29 -9.93 -28.90
C ASN A 250 1.81 -9.83 -28.82
N GLY A 251 2.50 -10.97 -29.01
CA GLY A 251 3.97 -11.06 -29.00
C GLY A 251 4.59 -11.38 -27.64
N LEU A 252 3.80 -11.76 -26.62
CA LEU A 252 4.35 -12.26 -25.35
C LEU A 252 5.16 -13.55 -25.55
N SER A 253 4.84 -14.36 -26.54
CA SER A 253 5.63 -15.55 -26.90
C SER A 253 7.05 -15.20 -27.32
N ASP A 254 7.26 -14.06 -27.99
CA ASP A 254 8.58 -13.58 -28.41
C ASP A 254 9.46 -13.20 -27.21
N HIS A 255 8.83 -12.89 -26.07
CA HIS A 255 9.49 -12.61 -24.79
C HIS A 255 9.66 -13.86 -23.90
N GLY A 256 9.42 -15.05 -24.45
CA GLY A 256 9.63 -16.33 -23.77
C GLY A 256 8.49 -16.75 -22.86
N TYR A 257 7.25 -16.30 -23.09
CA TYR A 257 6.07 -16.73 -22.34
C TYR A 257 5.21 -17.71 -23.13
N ASN A 258 4.58 -18.66 -22.45
CA ASN A 258 3.54 -19.49 -23.05
C ASN A 258 2.21 -18.75 -22.94
N HIS A 259 1.90 -17.93 -23.94
CA HIS A 259 0.73 -17.05 -23.93
C HIS A 259 -0.50 -17.73 -24.53
N TYR A 260 -1.60 -17.75 -23.77
CA TYR A 260 -2.91 -18.19 -24.21
C TYR A 260 -3.92 -17.05 -24.07
N VAL A 261 -4.78 -16.92 -25.09
CA VAL A 261 -5.78 -15.87 -25.19
C VAL A 261 -7.15 -16.44 -24.91
N VAL A 262 -7.93 -15.76 -24.07
CA VAL A 262 -9.30 -16.12 -23.76
C VAL A 262 -10.23 -15.33 -24.67
N ASN A 263 -10.98 -16.03 -25.52
CA ASN A 263 -12.01 -15.39 -26.34
C ASN A 263 -13.35 -15.31 -25.60
N HIS A 264 -13.58 -14.19 -24.91
CA HIS A 264 -14.80 -13.95 -24.14
C HIS A 264 -16.09 -13.87 -24.97
N SER A 265 -16.04 -13.75 -26.30
CA SER A 265 -17.26 -13.84 -27.12
C SER A 265 -17.71 -15.28 -27.37
N GLU A 266 -16.84 -16.26 -27.16
CA GLU A 266 -17.11 -17.66 -27.46
C GLU A 266 -17.20 -18.51 -26.19
N ASN A 267 -16.27 -18.34 -25.25
CA ASN A 267 -16.17 -19.21 -24.08
C ASN A 267 -15.70 -18.45 -22.82
N PHE A 268 -16.19 -18.85 -21.64
CA PHE A 268 -15.68 -18.37 -20.35
C PHE A 268 -14.38 -19.07 -19.89
N VAL A 269 -14.13 -20.26 -20.45
CA VAL A 269 -12.91 -21.05 -20.31
C VAL A 269 -12.67 -21.69 -21.66
N ASP A 270 -11.49 -21.51 -22.24
CA ASP A 270 -11.17 -22.11 -23.53
C ASP A 270 -11.22 -23.65 -23.44
N PRO A 271 -11.99 -24.36 -24.29
CA PRO A 271 -12.20 -25.80 -24.12
C PRO A 271 -10.93 -26.63 -24.36
N ILE A 272 -9.96 -26.12 -25.13
CA ILE A 272 -8.75 -26.83 -25.56
C ILE A 272 -7.59 -26.53 -24.60
N SER A 273 -7.19 -25.26 -24.52
CA SER A 273 -6.09 -24.77 -23.68
C SER A 273 -6.44 -24.67 -22.20
N LYS A 274 -7.74 -24.68 -21.86
CA LYS A 274 -8.26 -24.39 -20.51
C LYS A 274 -7.93 -22.98 -20.03
N ALA A 275 -7.57 -22.06 -20.93
CA ALA A 275 -7.27 -20.68 -20.59
C ALA A 275 -8.50 -19.94 -20.04
N HIS A 276 -8.28 -19.12 -19.00
CA HIS A 276 -9.29 -18.25 -18.40
C HIS A 276 -8.62 -17.12 -17.57
N THR A 277 -9.36 -16.01 -17.40
CA THR A 277 -8.96 -14.78 -16.66
C THR A 277 -9.86 -14.51 -15.43
N GLN A 278 -10.68 -15.49 -15.04
CA GLN A 278 -11.69 -15.34 -14.00
C GLN A 278 -11.16 -14.85 -12.64
N ARG A 279 -9.93 -15.23 -12.26
CA ARG A 279 -9.38 -14.84 -10.97
C ARG A 279 -9.01 -13.37 -10.99
N ILE A 280 -8.28 -12.90 -12.01
CA ILE A 280 -7.91 -11.48 -12.08
C ILE A 280 -9.17 -10.59 -12.17
N GLU A 281 -10.18 -11.04 -12.92
CA GLU A 281 -11.50 -10.38 -12.98
C GLU A 281 -12.18 -10.28 -11.60
N SER A 282 -12.14 -11.38 -10.83
CA SER A 282 -12.73 -11.42 -9.48
C SER A 282 -12.04 -10.47 -8.49
N LEU A 283 -10.73 -10.24 -8.69
CA LEU A 283 -9.89 -9.39 -7.84
C LEU A 283 -10.15 -7.89 -8.06
N TRP A 284 -10.67 -7.49 -9.21
CA TRP A 284 -11.00 -6.08 -9.47
C TRP A 284 -12.14 -5.56 -8.61
N ARG A 285 -13.13 -6.41 -8.29
CA ARG A 285 -14.31 -6.00 -7.50
C ARG A 285 -13.93 -5.46 -6.11
N PRO A 286 -13.21 -6.19 -5.24
CA PRO A 286 -12.83 -5.67 -3.93
C PRO A 286 -11.93 -4.43 -4.03
N LEU A 287 -11.04 -4.38 -5.02
CA LEU A 287 -10.20 -3.20 -5.25
C LEU A 287 -11.03 -1.95 -5.59
N ARG A 288 -11.98 -2.07 -6.52
CA ARG A 288 -12.92 -0.98 -6.88
C ARG A 288 -13.78 -0.54 -5.71
N LEU A 289 -14.28 -1.48 -4.91
CA LEU A 289 -15.05 -1.15 -3.70
C LEU A 289 -14.21 -0.30 -2.73
N LYS A 290 -12.95 -0.69 -2.49
CA LYS A 290 -12.04 0.05 -1.60
C LYS A 290 -11.73 1.45 -2.16
N ILE A 291 -11.15 1.52 -3.36
CA ILE A 291 -10.61 2.78 -3.91
C ILE A 291 -11.70 3.71 -4.39
N VAL A 292 -12.64 3.21 -5.20
CA VAL A 292 -13.62 4.08 -5.89
C VAL A 292 -14.80 4.39 -4.99
N LYS A 293 -15.36 3.39 -4.29
CA LYS A 293 -16.57 3.59 -3.48
C LYS A 293 -16.28 4.05 -2.06
N ASN A 294 -15.40 3.36 -1.34
CA ASN A 294 -15.20 3.63 0.09
C ASN A 294 -14.29 4.83 0.34
N MET A 295 -13.29 5.04 -0.51
CA MET A 295 -12.36 6.17 -0.42
C MET A 295 -12.77 7.35 -1.30
N CYS A 296 -13.78 7.19 -2.17
CA CYS A 296 -14.19 8.19 -3.16
C CYS A 296 -13.05 8.62 -4.11
N GLY A 297 -12.14 7.69 -4.44
CA GLY A 297 -10.93 7.96 -5.19
C GLY A 297 -9.71 8.24 -4.31
N THR A 298 -8.60 8.59 -4.93
CA THR A 298 -7.36 8.97 -4.24
C THR A 298 -6.45 9.77 -5.17
N THR A 299 -5.44 10.43 -4.63
CA THR A 299 -4.44 11.16 -5.42
C THR A 299 -3.53 10.20 -6.18
N PRO A 300 -2.97 10.62 -7.33
CA PRO A 300 -2.04 9.80 -8.11
C PRO A 300 -0.86 9.27 -7.28
N ASP A 301 -0.31 10.09 -6.38
CA ASP A 301 0.85 9.72 -5.55
C ASP A 301 0.54 8.63 -4.51
N LEU A 302 -0.70 8.58 -4.01
CA LEU A 302 -1.10 7.61 -3.00
C LEU A 302 -1.66 6.32 -3.59
N LEU A 303 -2.16 6.36 -4.84
CA LEU A 303 -2.76 5.20 -5.48
C LEU A 303 -1.84 3.97 -5.48
N PRO A 304 -0.55 4.04 -5.90
CA PRO A 304 0.35 2.89 -5.85
C PRO A 304 0.46 2.27 -4.45
N ARG A 305 0.49 3.11 -3.40
CA ARG A 305 0.60 2.64 -2.01
C ARG A 305 -0.66 1.89 -1.56
N TYR A 306 -1.84 2.32 -1.99
CA TYR A 306 -3.08 1.61 -1.70
C TYR A 306 -3.24 0.32 -2.50
N LEU A 307 -2.72 0.28 -3.73
CA LEU A 307 -2.63 -0.94 -4.53
C LEU A 307 -1.75 -1.99 -3.84
N ILE A 308 -0.57 -1.58 -3.38
CA ILE A 308 0.36 -2.44 -2.62
C ILE A 308 -0.26 -2.90 -1.30
N GLU A 309 -0.94 -2.01 -0.56
CA GLU A 309 -1.67 -2.41 0.65
C GLU A 309 -2.72 -3.49 0.34
N THR A 310 -3.40 -3.40 -0.80
CA THR A 310 -4.41 -4.38 -1.22
C THR A 310 -3.78 -5.74 -1.54
N TRP A 311 -2.61 -5.75 -2.20
CA TRP A 311 -1.81 -6.95 -2.38
C TRP A 311 -1.43 -7.58 -1.02
N TRP A 312 -0.84 -6.78 -0.13
CA TRP A 312 -0.34 -7.27 1.16
C TRP A 312 -1.46 -7.86 2.04
N ARG A 313 -2.63 -7.20 2.09
CA ARG A 313 -3.82 -7.76 2.76
C ARG A 313 -4.35 -9.01 2.07
N GLY A 314 -4.20 -9.09 0.75
CA GLY A 314 -4.60 -10.24 -0.06
C GLY A 314 -3.81 -11.51 0.26
N ILE A 315 -2.52 -11.38 0.57
CA ILE A 315 -1.66 -12.51 0.97
C ILE A 315 -1.75 -12.82 2.47
N ASN A 316 -2.15 -11.87 3.31
CA ASN A 316 -2.24 -11.99 4.77
C ASN A 316 -3.70 -11.96 5.28
N LYS A 317 -4.52 -12.95 4.89
CA LYS A 317 -5.97 -12.95 5.19
C LYS A 317 -6.35 -13.39 6.62
N SER A 318 -5.57 -14.29 7.23
CA SER A 318 -5.96 -14.99 8.46
C SER A 318 -5.46 -14.32 9.74
N ASP A 319 -4.21 -13.83 9.75
CA ASP A 319 -3.58 -13.23 10.92
C ASP A 319 -2.79 -11.98 10.53
N THR A 320 -3.52 -10.94 10.12
CA THR A 320 -2.97 -9.68 9.63
C THR A 320 -2.06 -9.02 10.66
N PHE A 321 -2.42 -9.07 11.95
CA PHE A 321 -1.63 -8.38 12.98
C PHE A 321 -0.27 -9.07 13.21
N ASN A 322 -0.22 -10.39 13.41
CA ASN A 322 1.08 -11.04 13.57
C ASN A 322 1.89 -11.04 12.27
N ALA A 323 1.25 -11.13 11.11
CA ALA A 323 1.94 -10.96 9.83
C ALA A 323 2.60 -9.58 9.72
N PHE A 324 1.86 -8.52 10.06
CA PHE A 324 2.39 -7.15 10.06
C PHE A 324 3.59 -6.98 10.98
N LEU A 325 3.53 -7.54 12.19
CA LEU A 325 4.64 -7.47 13.14
C LEU A 325 5.88 -8.23 12.65
N ARG A 326 5.70 -9.39 12.01
CA ARG A 326 6.83 -10.14 11.40
C ARG A 326 7.45 -9.35 10.25
N ASP A 327 6.62 -8.86 9.34
CA ASP A 327 7.07 -8.12 8.16
C ASP A 327 7.75 -6.80 8.57
N MET A 328 7.23 -6.12 9.60
CA MET A 328 7.87 -4.94 10.18
C MET A 328 9.27 -5.27 10.72
N ALA A 329 9.44 -6.38 11.44
CA ALA A 329 10.74 -6.78 11.98
C ALA A 329 11.75 -7.13 10.86
N GLN A 330 11.27 -7.54 9.68
CA GLN A 330 12.11 -7.85 8.53
C GLN A 330 12.60 -6.58 7.80
N VAL A 331 11.78 -5.53 7.73
CA VAL A 331 12.04 -4.36 6.88
C VAL A 331 12.43 -3.08 7.63
N PHE A 332 12.46 -3.10 8.97
CA PHE A 332 12.79 -1.95 9.83
C PHE A 332 13.73 -2.29 10.99
#